data_AF-M0ZJ83-F1
#
_entry.id   AF-M0ZJ83-F1
#
_cell.length_a   1.000
_cell.length_b   1.000
_cell.length_c   1.000
_cell.angle_alpha   90.00
_cell.angle_beta   90.00
_cell.angle_gamma   90.00
#
_symmetry.space_group_name_H-M   'P 1'
#
loop_
_entity.id
_entity.type
_entity.pdbx_description
1 polymer ?
#
loop_
_entity_poly.entity_id
_entity_poly.type
_entity_poly.pdbx_seq_one_letter_code
_entity_poly.pdbx_strand_id
1 'polypeptide(L)' 'MDKCFSNVRELDIVFNFNKVHAILDEIILGGEVLETSSSEVVKAVEEIYKMERAANSIMAVPSITSWQGR' A
#
# COMPACT_ATOMS: atom_id res chain seq x y z
N MET A 1 -17.80 -3.54 -0.90
CA MET A 1 -16.94 -3.54 0.30
C MET A 1 -16.58 -4.96 0.73
N ASP A 2 -17.54 -5.89 0.79
CA ASP A 2 -17.33 -7.27 1.28
C ASP A 2 -16.25 -8.11 0.56
N LYS A 3 -15.96 -7.84 -0.71
CA LYS A 3 -14.85 -8.49 -1.44
C LYS A 3 -13.46 -7.90 -1.12
N CYS A 4 -13.39 -6.62 -0.80
CA CYS A 4 -12.14 -5.97 -0.38
C CYS A 4 -11.89 -6.13 1.13
N PHE A 5 -12.97 -6.38 1.87
CA PHE A 5 -13.04 -6.31 3.32
C PHE A 5 -14.06 -7.34 3.81
N SER A 6 -13.74 -8.63 3.73
CA SER A 6 -14.62 -9.66 4.29
C SER A 6 -14.77 -9.43 5.79
N ASN A 7 -15.98 -9.10 6.25
CA ASN A 7 -16.32 -8.97 7.67
C ASN A 7 -15.55 -7.86 8.43
N VAL A 8 -15.30 -6.71 7.80
CA VAL A 8 -14.72 -5.56 8.48
C VAL A 8 -15.69 -4.95 9.48
N ARG A 9 -15.26 -4.84 10.73
CA ARG A 9 -15.93 -4.04 11.75
C ARG A 9 -15.38 -2.62 11.69
N GLU A 10 -16.15 -1.64 12.15
CA GLU A 10 -15.73 -0.22 12.22
C GLU A 10 -14.33 -0.05 12.83
N LEU A 11 -14.02 -0.85 13.85
CA LEU A 11 -12.73 -0.85 14.53
C LEU A 11 -11.55 -1.22 13.61
N ASP A 12 -11.78 -2.08 12.62
CA ASP A 12 -10.73 -2.50 11.68
C ASP A 12 -10.39 -1.37 10.69
N ILE A 13 -11.36 -0.49 10.38
CA ILE A 13 -11.15 0.72 9.58
C ILE A 13 -10.30 1.72 10.36
N VAL A 14 -10.62 1.94 11.64
CA VAL A 14 -9.88 2.87 12.50
C VAL A 14 -8.44 2.41 12.71
N PHE A 15 -8.21 1.12 12.96
CA PHE A 15 -6.86 0.59 13.19
C PHE A 15 -6.03 0.40 11.91
N ASN A 16 -6.66 0.20 10.75
CA ASN A 16 -5.96 -0.01 9.48
C ASN A 16 -6.21 1.12 8.48
N PHE A 17 -6.28 2.37 8.96
CA PHE A 17 -6.62 3.53 8.12
C PHE A 17 -5.69 3.68 6.91
N ASN A 18 -4.40 3.38 7.05
CA ASN A 18 -3.42 3.41 5.95
C ASN A 18 -3.83 2.49 4.79
N LYS A 19 -4.29 1.28 5.10
CA LYS A 19 -4.74 0.30 4.09
C LYS A 19 -6.03 0.75 3.42
N VAL A 20 -6.93 1.36 4.20
CA VAL A 20 -8.19 1.91 3.68
C VAL A 20 -7.91 3.09 2.74
N HIS A 21 -6.98 3.98 3.08
CA HIS A 21 -6.56 5.06 2.20
C HIS A 21 -5.96 4.55 0.89
N ALA A 22 -5.05 3.58 0.95
CA ALA A 22 -4.50 2.97 -0.27
C ALA A 22 -5.60 2.36 -1.16
N ILE A 23 -6.61 1.71 -0.56
CA ILE A 23 -7.76 1.18 -1.31
C ILE A 23 -8.63 2.31 -1.88
N LEU A 24 -8.83 3.41 -1.16
CA LEU A 24 -9.63 4.54 -1.63
C LEU A 24 -8.96 5.25 -2.80
N ASP A 25 -7.65 5.42 -2.76
CA ASP A 25 -6.88 6.08 -3.81
C ASP A 25 -6.93 5.29 -5.15
N GLU A 26 -7.05 3.96 -5.09
CA GLU A 26 -7.27 3.12 -6.28
C GLU A 26 -8.71 3.21 -6.82
N ILE A 27 -9.69 3.58 -5.99
CA ILE A 27 -11.10 3.68 -6.40
C ILE A 27 -11.40 5.07 -6.94
N ILE A 28 -10.93 6.13 -6.26
CA ILE A 28 -11.21 7.53 -6.60
C ILE A 28 -9.95 8.38 -6.44
N LEU A 29 -9.67 9.22 -7.43
CA LEU A 29 -8.65 10.25 -7.33
C LEU A 29 -9.14 11.55 -7.99
N GLY A 30 -8.91 12.68 -7.32
CA GLY A 30 -9.32 13.98 -7.86
C GLY A 30 -10.84 14.17 -8.03
N GLY A 31 -11.65 13.33 -7.39
CA GLY A 31 -13.12 13.33 -7.54
C GLY A 31 -13.65 12.49 -8.71
N GLU A 32 -12.77 11.83 -9.46
CA GLU A 32 -13.13 10.89 -10.53
C GLU A 32 -12.96 9.43 -10.07
N VAL A 33 -13.81 8.54 -10.58
CA VAL A 33 -13.72 7.10 -10.33
C VAL A 33 -12.66 6.51 -11.26
N LEU A 34 -11.65 5.87 -10.68
CA LEU A 34 -10.57 5.19 -11.39
C LEU A 34 -10.90 3.73 -11.66
N GLU A 35 -11.25 2.98 -10.61
CA GLU A 35 -11.53 1.56 -10.71
C GLU A 35 -12.83 1.20 -9.99
N THR A 36 -13.64 0.37 -10.66
CA THR A 36 -14.95 -0.08 -10.16
C THR A 36 -14.93 -1.56 -9.78
N SER A 37 -13.97 -2.31 -10.34
CA SER A 37 -13.79 -3.73 -10.06
C SER A 37 -13.05 -3.92 -8.74
N SER A 38 -13.78 -4.40 -7.72
CA SER A 38 -13.19 -4.70 -6.41
C SER A 38 -12.00 -5.67 -6.47
N SER A 39 -11.99 -6.59 -7.44
CA SER A 39 -10.88 -7.54 -7.57
C SER A 39 -9.63 -6.88 -8.13
N GLU A 40 -9.77 -5.94 -9.07
CA GLU A 40 -8.63 -5.18 -9.62
C GLU A 40 -8.06 -4.24 -8.56
N VAL A 41 -8.91 -3.55 -7.79
CA VAL A 41 -8.49 -2.71 -6.66
C VAL A 41 -7.66 -3.50 -5.65
N VAL A 42 -8.14 -4.66 -5.21
CA VAL A 42 -7.41 -5.48 -4.22
C VAL A 42 -6.08 -5.96 -4.78
N LYS A 43 -6.04 -6.36 -6.05
CA LYS A 43 -4.82 -6.81 -6.72
C LYS A 43 -3.79 -5.68 -6.82
N ALA A 44 -4.20 -4.48 -7.22
CA ALA A 44 -3.32 -3.31 -7.30
C ALA A 44 -2.70 -2.98 -5.93
N VAL A 45 -3.54 -2.95 -4.89
CA VAL A 45 -3.08 -2.70 -3.51
C VAL A 45 -2.10 -3.77 -3.02
N GLU A 46 -2.32 -5.05 -3.33
CA GLU A 46 -1.38 -6.13 -2.99
C GLU A 46 -0.04 -5.99 -3.73
N GLU A 47 -0.06 -5.59 -5.00
CA GLU A 47 1.15 -5.32 -5.78
C GLU A 47 1.96 -4.16 -5.20
N ILE A 48 1.28 -3.08 -4.79
CA ILE A 48 1.91 -1.93 -4.09
C ILE A 48 2.62 -2.41 -2.82
N TYR A 49 1.93 -3.16 -1.94
CA TYR A 49 2.55 -3.69 -0.72
C TYR A 49 3.74 -4.62 -1.00
N LYS A 50 3.66 -5.43 -2.06
CA LYS A 50 4.77 -6.29 -2.47
C LYS A 50 5.98 -5.48 -2.90
N MET A 51 5.76 -4.40 -3.66
CA MET A 51 6.83 -3.49 -4.12
C MET A 51 7.44 -2.70 -2.97
N GLU A 52 6.64 -2.17 -2.04
CA GLU A 52 7.15 -1.47 -0.85
C GLU A 52 8.06 -2.37 0.00
N ARG A 53 7.66 -3.64 0.20
CA ARG A 53 8.50 -4.61 0.93
C ARG A 53 9.81 -4.89 0.21
N ALA A 54 9.77 -5.00 -1.12
CA ALA A 54 10.98 -5.18 -1.92
C ALA A 54 11.89 -3.94 -1.88
N ALA A 55 11.33 -2.74 -1.99
CA ALA A 55 12.05 -1.47 -1.90
C ALA A 55 12.72 -1.29 -0.53
N ASN A 56 11.99 -1.58 0.56
CA ASN A 56 12.54 -1.53 1.92
C ASN A 56 13.69 -2.53 2.12
N SER A 57 13.63 -3.69 1.45
CA SER A 57 14.74 -4.66 1.47
C SER A 57 15.97 -4.18 0.68
N ILE A 58 15.79 -3.35 -0.35
CA ILE A 58 16.88 -2.79 -1.18
C ILE A 58 17.54 -1.60 -0.48
N MET A 59 16.80 -0.82 0.30
CA MET A 59 17.34 0.33 1.05
C MET A 59 18.21 -0.08 2.26
N ALA A 60 18.21 -1.37 2.64
CA ALA A 60 19.05 -1.91 3.72
C ALA A 60 20.51 -2.20 3.30
N VAL A 61 21.04 -1.51 2.27
CA VAL A 61 22.46 -1.57 1.92
C VAL A 61 23.26 -0.84 3.01
N PRO A 62 24.25 -1.48 3.66
CA PRO A 62 25.06 -0.81 4.66
C PRO A 62 25.84 0.31 3.98
N SER A 63 25.70 1.53 4.48
CA SER A 63 26.49 2.70 4.08
C SER A 63 27.98 2.32 4.09
N ILE A 64 28.57 2.13 2.91
CA ILE A 64 30.02 2.09 2.75
C ILE A 64 30.53 3.52 2.99
N THR A 65 30.78 3.86 4.25
CA THR A 65 31.67 4.96 4.61
C THR A 65 33.11 4.44 4.51
N SER A 66 33.62 4.34 3.28
CA SER A 66 35.03 4.08 3.02
C SER A 66 35.72 5.33 2.43
N TRP A 67 35.63 6.46 3.14
CA TRP A 67 36.38 7.69 2.83
C TRP A 67 36.88 8.42 4.10
N GLN A 68 37.20 7.69 5.16
CA GLN A 68 38.09 8.22 6.22
C GLN A 68 39.47 7.63 6.01
N GLY A 69 40.23 8.25 5.12
CA GLY A 69 41.56 7.80 4.75
C GLY A 69 42.25 8.77 3.81
N ARG A 70 42.50 9.99 4.28
CA ARG A 70 43.60 10.84 3.84
C ARG A 70 43.90 11.90 4.88
#